data_AF-A0A2W0B1N2-F1
#
_entry.id   AF-A0A2W0B1N2-F1
#
_cell.length_a   1.000
_cell.length_b   1.000
_cell.length_c   1.000
_cell.angle_alpha   90.00
_cell.angle_beta   90.00
_cell.angle_gamma   90.00
#
_symmetry.space_group_name_H-M   'P 1'
#
loop_
_entity.id
_entity.type
_entity.pdbx_description
1 polymer ?
#
loop_
_entity_poly.entity_id
_entity_poly.type
_entity_poly.pdbx_seq_one_letter_code
_entity_poly.pdbx_strand_id
1 'polypeptide(L)'
;MPLPKHSLSLTPAEADAFRSQYEGEESFRARFADALVKLVTMKARTVTELLEFQQKQKSAYMWKPHADSLIYLTNLFCRLQEETDRLVAAAEQRGLTEKGALLSSAMRNAQAQLQSASNSLQSLETAIST
;
A
#
# COMPACT_ATOMS: atom_id res chain seq x y z
N MET A 1 3.44 0.72 -21.16
CA MET A 1 3.51 2.09 -20.59
C MET A 1 4.61 2.10 -19.54
N PRO A 2 5.69 2.90 -19.68
CA PRO A 2 6.68 3.03 -18.62
C PRO A 2 6.10 3.86 -17.47
N LEU A 3 6.27 3.40 -16.23
CA LEU A 3 5.82 4.12 -15.04
C LEU A 3 6.56 5.47 -14.94
N PRO A 4 5.87 6.61 -14.90
CA PRO A 4 6.51 7.92 -14.90
C PRO A 4 7.21 8.19 -13.56
N LYS A 5 8.55 8.24 -13.55
CA LYS A 5 9.48 8.82 -12.55
C LYS A 5 9.09 8.77 -11.04
N HIS A 6 8.27 7.82 -10.63
CA HIS A 6 8.04 7.46 -9.24
C HIS A 6 8.44 6.00 -9.15
N SER A 7 9.75 5.77 -8.99
CA SER A 7 10.30 4.43 -8.98
C SER A 7 9.72 3.69 -7.78
N LEU A 8 8.70 2.87 -8.02
CA LEU A 8 8.25 1.85 -7.09
C LEU A 8 9.44 0.89 -6.91
N SER A 9 10.29 1.16 -5.91
CA SER A 9 11.36 0.27 -5.54
C SER A 9 10.76 -0.94 -4.82
N LEU A 10 11.17 -2.12 -5.26
CA LEU A 10 10.88 -3.38 -4.60
C LEU A 10 12.15 -3.86 -3.92
N THR A 11 12.01 -4.35 -2.70
CA THR A 11 13.02 -5.18 -2.07
C THR A 11 13.08 -6.55 -2.75
N PRO A 12 14.18 -7.31 -2.62
CA PRO A 12 14.25 -8.67 -3.15
C PRO A 12 13.09 -9.55 -2.68
N ALA A 13 12.74 -9.49 -1.39
CA ALA A 13 11.64 -10.27 -0.82
C ALA A 13 10.28 -9.91 -1.43
N GLU A 14 10.02 -8.62 -1.66
CA GLU A 14 8.81 -8.16 -2.35
C GLU A 14 8.79 -8.67 -3.80
N ALA A 15 9.92 -8.58 -4.52
CA ALA A 15 10.01 -9.05 -5.90
C ALA A 15 9.81 -10.57 -6.01
N ASP A 16 10.32 -11.34 -5.06
CA ASP A 16 10.15 -12.80 -5.02
C ASP A 16 8.71 -13.18 -4.66
N ALA A 17 8.04 -12.41 -3.81
CA ALA A 17 6.63 -12.61 -3.51
C ALA A 17 5.75 -12.52 -4.77
N PHE A 18 6.00 -11.56 -5.67
CA PHE A 18 5.30 -11.45 -6.96
C PHE A 18 5.55 -12.62 -7.90
N ARG A 19 6.68 -13.31 -7.77
CA ARG A 19 7.03 -14.48 -8.59
C ARG A 19 6.55 -15.79 -7.99
N SER A 20 6.00 -15.73 -6.77
CA SER A 20 5.59 -16.93 -6.06
C SER A 20 4.35 -17.56 -6.71
N GLN A 21 4.32 -18.89 -6.73
CA GLN A 21 3.23 -19.68 -7.30
C GLN A 21 2.55 -20.50 -6.20
N TYR A 22 2.06 -19.80 -5.17
CA TYR A 22 1.41 -20.42 -4.01
C TYR A 22 -0.13 -20.43 -4.13
N GLU A 23 -0.65 -20.47 -5.36
CA GLU A 23 -2.09 -20.45 -5.63
C GLU A 23 -2.81 -21.61 -4.92
N GLY A 24 -3.83 -21.28 -4.11
CA GLY A 24 -4.64 -22.25 -3.37
C GLY A 24 -3.97 -22.88 -2.14
N GLU A 25 -2.77 -22.42 -1.75
CA GLU A 25 -2.06 -22.97 -0.59
C GLU A 25 -2.37 -22.19 0.70
N GLU A 26 -2.81 -22.88 1.76
CA GLU A 26 -3.10 -22.29 3.09
C GLU A 26 -1.88 -22.30 4.03
N SER A 27 -0.67 -22.17 3.48
CA SER A 27 0.58 -22.22 4.23
C SER A 27 1.01 -20.84 4.73
N PHE A 28 1.91 -20.79 5.73
CA PHE A 28 2.49 -19.52 6.18
C PHE A 28 3.27 -18.82 5.05
N ARG A 29 3.99 -19.56 4.21
CA ARG A 29 4.76 -18.96 3.09
C ARG A 29 3.84 -18.33 2.03
N ALA A 30 2.70 -18.96 1.76
CA ALA A 30 1.70 -18.44 0.83
C ALA A 30 1.11 -17.13 1.36
N ARG A 31 0.66 -17.15 2.61
CA ARG A 31 0.13 -15.95 3.30
C ARG A 31 1.16 -14.83 3.41
N PHE A 32 2.43 -15.17 3.65
CA PHE A 32 3.54 -14.20 3.69
C PHE A 32 3.75 -13.51 2.34
N ALA A 33 3.83 -14.30 1.26
CA ALA A 33 4.00 -13.73 -0.08
C ALA A 33 2.78 -12.88 -0.49
N ASP A 34 1.57 -13.37 -0.24
CA ASP A 34 0.33 -12.65 -0.52
C ASP A 34 0.26 -11.30 0.24
N ALA A 35 0.61 -11.30 1.53
CA ALA A 35 0.67 -10.07 2.32
C ALA A 35 1.68 -9.05 1.74
N LEU A 36 2.88 -9.49 1.34
CA LEU A 36 3.85 -8.60 0.69
C LEU A 36 3.32 -8.05 -0.64
N VAL A 37 2.71 -8.89 -1.48
CA VAL A 37 2.11 -8.45 -2.76
C VAL A 37 1.00 -7.43 -2.52
N LYS A 38 0.12 -7.67 -1.54
CA LYS A 38 -0.95 -6.73 -1.18
C LYS A 38 -0.42 -5.39 -0.67
N LEU A 39 0.60 -5.40 0.20
CA LEU A 39 1.22 -4.17 0.72
C LEU A 39 1.91 -3.37 -0.37
N VAL A 40 2.65 -4.02 -1.27
CA VAL A 40 3.27 -3.36 -2.43
C VAL A 40 2.22 -2.82 -3.38
N THR A 41 1.16 -3.58 -3.64
CA THR A 41 0.05 -3.14 -4.50
C THR A 41 -0.66 -1.94 -3.91
N MET A 42 -0.87 -1.92 -2.59
CA MET A 42 -1.41 -0.77 -1.87
C MET A 42 -0.53 0.46 -2.08
N LYS A 43 0.78 0.33 -1.80
CA LYS A 43 1.77 1.39 -2.05
C LYS A 43 1.69 1.92 -3.49
N ALA A 44 1.68 1.02 -4.49
CA ALA A 44 1.66 1.38 -5.90
C ALA A 44 0.38 2.12 -6.31
N ARG A 45 -0.78 1.63 -5.85
CA ARG A 45 -2.08 2.26 -6.11
C ARG A 45 -2.16 3.64 -5.46
N THR A 46 -1.77 3.76 -4.20
CA THR A 46 -1.77 5.05 -3.50
C THR A 46 -0.90 6.09 -4.20
N VAL A 47 0.32 5.72 -4.61
CA VAL A 47 1.21 6.63 -5.35
C VAL A 47 0.58 7.06 -6.69
N THR A 48 -0.05 6.12 -7.40
CA THR A 48 -0.67 6.39 -8.70
C THR A 48 -1.88 7.31 -8.56
N GLU A 49 -2.79 7.00 -7.64
CA GLU A 49 -3.99 7.82 -7.39
C GLU A 49 -3.62 9.20 -6.85
N LEU A 50 -2.59 9.30 -6.00
CA LEU A 50 -2.10 10.58 -5.51
C LEU A 50 -1.55 11.46 -6.63
N LEU A 51 -0.77 10.88 -7.54
CA LEU A 51 -0.25 11.58 -8.72
C LEU A 51 -1.40 12.10 -9.60
N GLU A 52 -2.35 11.23 -9.92
CA GLU A 52 -3.52 11.58 -10.74
C GLU A 52 -4.38 12.65 -10.07
N PHE A 53 -4.62 12.53 -8.76
CA PHE A 53 -5.30 13.53 -7.95
C PHE A 53 -4.60 14.89 -8.07
N GLN A 54 -3.30 14.96 -7.78
CA GLN A 54 -2.51 16.20 -7.83
C GLN A 54 -2.50 16.84 -9.23
N GLN A 55 -2.37 16.04 -10.28
CA GLN A 55 -2.39 16.54 -11.67
C GLN A 55 -3.76 17.12 -12.05
N LYS A 56 -4.85 16.55 -11.53
CA LYS A 56 -6.22 16.92 -11.88
C LYS A 56 -6.88 17.90 -10.91
N GLN A 57 -6.21 18.31 -9.83
CA GLN A 57 -6.74 19.24 -8.82
C GLN A 57 -7.25 20.57 -9.39
N LYS A 58 -6.69 21.04 -10.51
CA LYS A 58 -7.14 22.28 -11.17
C LYS A 58 -8.36 22.10 -12.07
N SER A 59 -8.77 20.86 -12.34
CA SER A 59 -9.98 20.55 -13.11
C SER A 59 -11.21 20.66 -12.21
N ALA A 60 -12.34 21.13 -12.73
CA ALA A 60 -13.54 21.34 -11.93
C ALA A 60 -14.11 20.04 -11.29
N TYR A 61 -13.90 18.87 -11.92
CA TYR A 61 -14.50 17.61 -11.47
C TYR A 61 -13.61 16.36 -11.60
N MET A 62 -12.49 16.42 -12.34
CA MET A 62 -11.70 15.21 -12.64
C MET A 62 -10.88 14.70 -11.45
N TRP A 63 -10.63 15.51 -10.42
CA TRP A 63 -9.89 15.08 -9.23
C TRP A 63 -10.72 14.19 -8.29
N LYS A 64 -12.06 14.34 -8.30
CA LYS A 64 -12.94 13.74 -7.30
C LYS A 64 -12.86 12.19 -7.26
N PRO A 65 -12.89 11.47 -8.39
CA PRO A 65 -12.77 10.01 -8.36
C PRO A 65 -11.43 9.52 -7.78
N HIS A 66 -10.35 10.29 -7.95
CA HIS A 66 -9.04 9.97 -7.39
C HIS A 66 -9.02 10.22 -5.88
N ALA A 67 -9.66 11.29 -5.41
CA ALA A 67 -9.86 11.53 -3.97
C ALA A 67 -10.69 10.42 -3.31
N ASP A 68 -11.82 10.04 -3.92
CA ASP A 68 -12.66 8.93 -3.43
C ASP A 68 -11.88 7.61 -3.39
N SER A 69 -11.04 7.36 -4.39
CA SER A 69 -10.16 6.18 -4.45
C SER A 69 -9.12 6.18 -3.33
N LEU A 70 -8.50 7.33 -3.04
CA LEU A 70 -7.54 7.47 -1.93
C LEU A 70 -8.21 7.21 -0.57
N ILE A 71 -9.43 7.71 -0.36
CA ILE A 71 -10.22 7.43 0.86
C ILE A 71 -10.51 5.93 0.97
N TYR A 72 -10.91 5.29 -0.13
CA TYR A 72 -11.15 3.85 -0.16
C TYR A 72 -9.89 3.04 0.16
N LEU A 73 -8.73 3.42 -0.41
CA LEU A 73 -7.45 2.76 -0.16
C LEU A 73 -7.03 2.85 1.32
N THR A 74 -7.28 3.99 1.98
CA THR A 74 -7.06 4.14 3.43
C THR A 74 -7.88 3.13 4.23
N ASN A 75 -9.17 3.00 3.94
CA ASN A 75 -10.04 2.04 4.63
C ASN A 75 -9.62 0.58 4.36
N LEU A 76 -9.21 0.27 3.13
CA LEU A 76 -8.72 -1.05 2.79
C LEU A 76 -7.40 -1.37 3.51
N PHE A 77 -6.53 -0.38 3.69
CA PHE A 77 -5.27 -0.55 4.40
C PHE A 77 -5.47 -0.91 5.88
N CYS A 78 -6.46 -0.34 6.57
CA CYS A 78 -6.74 -0.72 7.97
C CYS A 78 -6.97 -2.24 8.12
N ARG A 79 -7.75 -2.84 7.22
CA ARG A 79 -7.97 -4.30 7.23
C ARG A 79 -6.70 -5.08 6.91
N LEU A 80 -5.93 -4.63 5.91
CA LEU A 80 -4.67 -5.25 5.53
C LEU A 80 -3.62 -5.17 6.66
N GLN A 81 -3.62 -4.08 7.41
CA GLN A 81 -2.76 -3.88 8.57
C GLN A 81 -3.08 -4.92 9.66
N GLU A 82 -4.35 -5.08 10.03
CA GLU A 82 -4.76 -6.10 11.02
C GLU A 82 -4.37 -7.52 10.60
N GLU A 83 -4.54 -7.87 9.31
CA GLU A 83 -4.13 -9.16 8.77
C GLU A 83 -2.60 -9.34 8.82
N THR A 84 -1.85 -8.29 8.51
CA THR A 84 -0.38 -8.29 8.52
C THR A 84 0.14 -8.40 9.94
N ASP A 85 -0.44 -7.69 10.90
CA ASP A 85 -0.06 -7.74 12.32
C ASP A 85 -0.19 -9.16 12.89
N ARG A 86 -1.30 -9.85 12.56
CA ARG A 86 -1.49 -11.26 12.94
C ARG A 86 -0.42 -12.17 12.32
N LEU A 87 0.00 -11.87 11.09
CA LEU A 87 1.01 -12.66 10.39
C LEU A 87 2.42 -12.40 10.92
N VAL A 88 2.73 -11.17 11.33
CA VAL A 88 3.96 -10.82 12.04
C VAL A 88 4.04 -11.57 13.36
N ALA A 89 2.99 -11.54 14.17
CA ALA A 89 2.94 -12.30 15.43
C ALA A 89 3.12 -13.81 15.20
N ALA A 90 2.50 -14.35 14.15
CA ALA A 90 2.68 -15.76 13.78
C ALA A 90 4.09 -16.08 13.25
N ALA A 91 4.81 -15.11 12.68
CA ALA A 91 6.20 -15.25 12.28
C ALA A 91 7.10 -15.30 13.52
N GLU A 92 6.89 -14.41 14.47
CA GLU A 92 7.64 -14.33 15.73
C GLU A 92 7.51 -15.63 16.56
N GLN A 93 6.28 -16.14 16.72
CA GLN A 93 6.02 -17.40 17.42
C GLN A 93 6.74 -18.60 16.80
N ARG A 94 7.05 -18.54 15.49
CA ARG A 94 7.76 -19.59 14.75
C ARG A 94 9.27 -19.34 14.67
N GLY A 95 9.79 -18.29 15.31
CA GLY A 95 11.19 -17.88 15.21
C GLY A 95 11.58 -17.30 13.84
N LEU A 96 10.61 -16.96 12.99
CA LEU A 96 10.80 -16.38 11.65
C LEU A 96 10.89 -14.84 11.73
N THR A 97 11.73 -14.33 12.64
CA THR A 97 11.81 -12.90 12.99
C THR A 97 12.14 -12.01 11.78
N GLU A 98 13.02 -12.47 10.88
CA GLU A 98 13.35 -11.75 9.65
C GLU A 98 12.13 -11.55 8.74
N LYS A 99 11.28 -12.58 8.60
CA LYS A 99 10.04 -12.47 7.82
C LYS A 99 9.05 -11.50 8.47
N GLY A 100 8.93 -11.54 9.80
CA GLY A 100 8.15 -10.55 10.54
C GLY A 100 8.65 -9.12 10.30
N ALA A 101 9.97 -8.91 10.32
CA ALA A 101 10.58 -7.61 10.06
C ALA A 101 10.33 -7.10 8.63
N LEU A 102 10.38 -7.99 7.63
CA LEU A 102 10.07 -7.66 6.24
C LEU A 102 8.62 -7.20 6.06
N LEU A 103 7.65 -7.92 6.64
CA LEU A 103 6.23 -7.51 6.61
C LEU A 103 6.02 -6.15 7.28
N SER A 104 6.60 -5.97 8.48
CA SER A 104 6.52 -4.70 9.21
C SER A 104 7.15 -3.54 8.42
N SER A 105 8.25 -3.78 7.70
CA SER A 105 8.88 -2.77 6.84
C SER A 105 7.98 -2.41 5.64
N ALA A 106 7.46 -3.40 4.93
CA ALA A 106 6.55 -3.19 3.80
C ALA A 106 5.27 -2.44 4.24
N MET A 107 4.74 -2.78 5.41
CA MET A 107 3.58 -2.13 6.00
C MET A 107 3.84 -0.66 6.34
N ARG A 108 4.96 -0.34 7.00
CA ARG A 108 5.36 1.05 7.26
C ARG A 108 5.53 1.86 5.97
N ASN A 109 6.09 1.25 4.93
CA ASN A 109 6.25 1.92 3.63
C ASN A 109 4.89 2.24 2.98
N ALA A 110 3.94 1.30 3.01
CA ALA A 110 2.59 1.54 2.50
C ALA A 110 1.85 2.60 3.33
N GLN A 111 1.96 2.56 4.66
CA GLN A 111 1.39 3.55 5.56
C GLN A 111 1.93 4.96 5.28
N ALA A 112 3.24 5.10 5.05
CA ALA A 112 3.86 6.38 4.75
C ALA A 112 3.28 7.01 3.47
N GLN A 113 3.02 6.22 2.43
CA GLN A 113 2.39 6.72 1.20
C GLN A 113 0.94 7.15 1.42
N LEU A 114 0.18 6.39 2.21
CA LEU A 114 -1.19 6.76 2.56
C LEU A 114 -1.23 8.05 3.38
N GLN A 115 -0.29 8.23 4.31
CA GLN A 115 -0.20 9.47 5.08
C GLN A 115 0.09 10.68 4.17
N SER A 116 0.99 10.54 3.20
CA SER A 116 1.23 11.59 2.20
C SER A 116 -0.02 11.92 1.38
N ALA A 117 -0.83 10.91 1.03
CA ALA A 117 -2.10 11.11 0.35
C ALA A 117 -3.13 11.82 1.23
N SER A 118 -3.30 11.39 2.49
CA SER A 118 -4.19 12.03 3.46
C SER A 118 -3.86 13.51 3.68
N ASN A 119 -2.58 13.84 3.83
CA ASN A 119 -2.13 15.23 3.97
C ASN A 119 -2.49 16.07 2.73
N SER A 120 -2.40 15.48 1.52
CA SER A 120 -2.77 16.16 0.29
C SER A 120 -4.29 16.40 0.19
N LEU A 121 -5.11 15.45 0.63
CA LEU A 121 -6.57 15.60 0.67
C LEU A 121 -7.00 16.72 1.63
N GLN A 122 -6.45 16.74 2.85
CA GLN A 122 -6.75 17.76 3.87
C GLN A 122 -6.40 19.18 3.39
N SER A 123 -5.30 19.32 2.65
CA SER A 123 -4.91 20.63 2.08
C SER A 123 -5.94 21.18 1.08
N LEU A 124 -6.59 20.30 0.31
CA LEU A 124 -7.64 20.68 -0.63
C LEU A 124 -8.94 21.07 0.10
N GLU A 125 -9.35 20.30 1.11
CA GLU A 125 -10.54 20.62 1.93
C GLU A 125 -10.44 22.00 2.58
N THR A 126 -9.24 22.32 3.07
CA THR A 126 -8.94 23.64 3.66
C THR A 126 -9.03 24.75 2.61
N ALA A 127 -8.49 24.53 1.40
CA ALA A 127 -8.53 25.51 0.31
C ALA A 127 -9.93 25.74 -0.27
N ILE A 128 -10.84 24.76 -0.19
CA ILE A 128 -12.24 24.90 -0.65
C ILE A 128 -13.08 25.66 0.40
N SER A 129 -12.71 25.59 1.68
CA SER A 129 -13.46 26.20 2.78
C SER A 129 -13.14 27.70 2.99
N THR A 130 -12.17 28.25 2.26
CA THR A 130 -11.75 29.67 2.26
C THR A 130 -12.19 30.38 0.99
#